data_AF-A0A3N4J2W8-F1
#
_entry.id   AF-A0A3N4J2W8-F1
#
_cell.length_a   1.000
_cell.length_b   1.000
_cell.length_c   1.000
_cell.angle_alpha   90.00
_cell.angle_beta   90.00
_cell.angle_gamma   90.00
#
_symmetry.space_group_name_H-M   'P 1'
#
loop_
_entity.id
_entity.type
_entity.pdbx_description
1 polymer ?
#
loop_
_entity_poly.entity_id
_entity_poly.type
_entity_poly.pdbx_seq_one_letter_code
_entity_poly.pdbx_strand_id
1 'polypeptide(L)' 'MGSHKILTILDILYQNNITSSLIPSGCTSLVQPLDISINKAFKEMLCDLTDQKIFELESIEAFER' A
#
# COMPACT_ATOMS: atom_id res chain seq x y z
N MET A 1 -10.11 -15.62 7.10
CA MET A 1 -9.33 -15.08 8.23
C MET A 1 -7.97 -14.64 7.70
N GLY A 2 -7.50 -13.43 8.00
CA GLY A 2 -6.17 -12.99 7.57
C GLY A 2 -5.07 -13.80 8.24
N SER A 3 -3.96 -14.06 7.54
CA SER A 3 -2.83 -14.88 8.03
C SER A 3 -2.25 -14.36 9.36
N HIS A 4 -2.31 -13.04 9.59
CA HIS A 4 -1.88 -12.40 10.84
C HIS A 4 -2.75 -12.72 12.07
N LYS A 5 -3.87 -13.45 11.92
CA LYS A 5 -4.76 -13.88 13.03
C LYS A 5 -4.62 -15.35 13.38
N ILE A 6 -3.68 -16.07 12.76
CA ILE A 6 -3.41 -17.49 13.04
C ILE A 6 -2.81 -17.62 14.44
N LEU A 7 -3.29 -18.57 15.24
CA LEU A 7 -2.84 -18.79 16.63
C LEU A 7 -1.32 -18.90 16.74
N THR A 8 -0.69 -19.68 15.86
CA THR A 8 0.77 -19.83 15.81
C THR A 8 1.51 -18.50 15.64
N ILE A 9 0.95 -17.56 14.87
CA ILE A 9 1.56 -16.23 14.70
C ILE A 9 1.39 -15.41 15.97
N LEU A 10 0.22 -15.45 16.61
CA LEU A 10 -0.02 -14.75 17.87
C LEU A 10 0.89 -15.28 19.00
N ASP A 11 1.09 -16.59 19.07
CA ASP A 11 2.00 -17.21 20.03
C ASP A 11 3.43 -16.73 19.80
N ILE A 12 3.91 -16.70 18.55
CA ILE A 12 5.25 -16.19 18.21
C ILE A 12 5.41 -14.74 18.67
N LEU A 13 4.42 -13.87 18.40
CA LEU A 13 4.47 -12.47 18.79
C LEU A 13 4.52 -12.33 20.32
N TYR A 14 3.71 -13.11 21.04
CA TYR A 14 3.69 -13.13 22.51
C TYR A 14 5.04 -13.59 23.09
N GLN A 15 5.61 -14.70 22.59
CA GLN A 15 6.91 -15.22 23.06
C GLN A 15 8.06 -14.24 22.83
N ASN A 16 7.93 -13.33 21.85
CA ASN A 16 8.91 -12.30 21.55
C ASN A 16 8.59 -10.94 22.19
N ASN A 17 7.62 -10.87 23.12
CA ASN A 17 7.18 -9.63 23.77
C ASN A 17 6.71 -8.54 22.79
N ILE A 18 6.14 -8.95 21.65
CA ILE A 18 5.62 -8.02 20.64
C ILE A 18 4.14 -7.79 20.91
N THR A 19 3.77 -6.54 21.18
CA THR A 19 2.38 -6.13 21.31
C THR A 19 1.81 -5.74 19.95
N SER A 20 0.83 -6.52 19.47
CA SER A 20 0.13 -6.22 18.22
C SER A 20 -0.79 -5.00 18.37
N SER A 21 -0.73 -4.09 17.41
CA SER A 21 -1.70 -2.98 17.31
C SER A 21 -3.05 -3.50 16.80
N LEU A 22 -4.14 -3.12 17.47
CA LEU A 22 -5.50 -3.43 17.02
C LEU A 22 -5.95 -2.39 15.99
N ILE A 23 -6.11 -2.80 14.74
CA ILE A 23 -6.65 -1.96 13.66
C ILE A 23 -8.08 -2.40 13.37
N PRO A 24 -9.09 -1.54 13.57
CA PRO A 24 -10.46 -1.84 13.19
C PRO A 24 -10.59 -2.10 11.68
N SER A 25 -11.53 -2.96 11.31
CA SER A 25 -11.80 -3.26 9.90
C SER A 25 -12.16 -1.99 9.14
N GLY A 26 -11.56 -1.79 7.96
CA GLY A 26 -11.77 -0.60 7.13
C GLY A 26 -10.95 0.64 7.55
N CYS A 27 -10.23 0.59 8.68
CA CYS A 27 -9.42 1.71 9.14
C CYS A 27 -7.95 1.65 8.71
N THR A 28 -7.49 0.60 8.02
CA THR A 28 -6.07 0.42 7.66
C THR A 28 -5.49 1.65 6.95
N SER A 29 -6.20 2.16 5.94
CA SER A 29 -5.79 3.36 5.20
C SER A 29 -5.84 4.67 6.01
N LEU A 30 -6.44 4.64 7.21
CA LEU A 30 -6.62 5.79 8.08
C LEU A 30 -5.67 5.79 9.28
N VAL A 31 -5.26 4.60 9.75
CA VAL A 31 -4.47 4.48 10.99
C VAL A 31 -3.16 3.73 10.83
N GLN A 32 -2.97 2.94 9.76
CA GLN A 32 -1.71 2.23 9.58
C GLN A 32 -0.65 3.18 9.01
N PRO A 33 0.49 3.40 9.71
CA PRO A 33 1.51 4.34 9.25
C PRO A 33 2.09 4.01 7.87
N LEU A 34 2.30 2.72 7.58
CA LEU A 34 2.81 2.29 6.27
C LEU A 34 1.85 2.65 5.14
N ASP A 35 0.53 2.52 5.33
CA ASP A 35 -0.43 2.85 4.29
C ASP A 35 -0.52 4.36 4.05
N ILE A 36 -0.57 5.15 5.13
CA ILE A 36 -0.76 6.60 5.06
C ILE A 36 0.50 7.31 4.59
N SER A 37 1.64 6.99 5.21
CA SER A 37 2.86 7.79 5.07
C SER A 37 3.74 7.31 3.93
N ILE A 38 3.62 6.04 3.51
CA ILE A 38 4.51 5.46 2.49
C ILE A 38 3.69 5.01 1.28
N ASN A 39 2.77 4.06 1.45
CA ASN A 39 2.09 3.46 0.30
C ASN A 39 1.27 4.48 -0.48
N LYS A 40 0.61 5.42 0.18
CA LYS A 40 -0.16 6.47 -0.50
C LYS A 40 0.74 7.34 -1.39
N ALA A 41 1.75 7.98 -0.80
CA ALA A 41 2.68 8.83 -1.54
C ALA A 41 3.42 8.05 -2.65
N PHE A 42 3.80 6.80 -2.38
CA PHE A 42 4.43 5.93 -3.37
C PHE A 42 3.51 5.61 -4.54
N LYS A 43 2.23 5.30 -4.29
CA LYS A 43 1.24 5.07 -5.35
C LYS A 43 0.96 6.32 -6.16
N GLU A 44 0.85 7.48 -5.52
CA GLU A 44 0.68 8.77 -6.20
C GLU A 44 1.84 9.04 -7.15
N MET A 45 3.09 8.87 -6.68
CA MET A 45 4.27 9.01 -7.55
C MET A 45 4.25 8.04 -8.74
N LEU A 46 3.85 6.78 -8.54
CA LEU A 46 3.74 5.81 -9.63
C LEU A 46 2.65 6.20 -10.64
N CYS A 47 1.51 6.71 -10.17
CA CYS A 47 0.45 7.24 -11.03
C CYS A 47 0.98 8.40 -11.88
N ASP A 48 1.61 9.41 -11.25
CA ASP A 48 2.14 10.57 -11.97
C ASP A 48 3.12 10.17 -13.08
N LEU A 49 4.04 9.25 -12.79
CA LEU A 49 5.02 8.76 -13.76
C LEU A 49 4.36 7.95 -14.88
N THR A 50 3.33 7.17 -14.56
CA THR A 50 2.59 6.37 -15.54
C THR A 50 1.78 7.28 -16.46
N ASP A 51 1.09 8.27 -15.91
CA ASP A 51 0.28 9.23 -16.65
C ASP A 51 1.15 10.08 -17.59
N GLN A 52 2.31 10.53 -17.11
CA GLN A 52 3.31 11.19 -17.96
C GLN A 52 3.72 10.30 -19.13
N LYS A 53 3.98 9.01 -18.87
CA LYS A 53 4.40 8.10 -19.94
C LYS A 53 3.30 7.82 -20.96
N ILE A 54 2.06 7.69 -20.50
CA ILE A 54 0.90 7.54 -21.38
C ILE A 54 0.77 8.77 -22.28
N PHE A 55 0.83 9.97 -21.70
CA PHE A 55 0.74 11.22 -22.46
C PHE A 55 1.83 11.35 -23.53
N GLU A 56 3.07 10.99 -23.21
CA GLU A 56 4.17 10.97 -24.19
C GLU A 56 3.84 10.04 -25.39
N LEU A 57 3.38 8.82 -25.12
CA LEU A 57 3.07 7.84 -26.16
C LEU A 57 1.90 8.30 -27.04
N GLU A 58 0.82 8.81 -26.43
CA GLU A 58 -0.34 9.33 -27.15
C GLU A 58 0.02 10.55 -28.02
N SER A 59 0.92 11.42 -27.53
CA SER A 59 1.37 12.60 -28.28
C SER A 59 2.18 12.24 -29.53
N ILE A 60 3.01 11.20 -29.44
CA ILE A 60 3.78 10.68 -30.59
C ILE A 60 2.84 10.06 -31.62
N GLU A 61 1.90 9.22 -31.18
CA GLU A 61 0.92 8.60 -32.07
C GLU A 61 0.06 9.64 -32.80
N ALA A 62 -0.34 10.71 -32.11
CA ALA A 62 -1.11 11.79 -32.71
C ALA A 62 -0.32 12.61 -33.75
N PHE A 63 1.01 12.72 -33.60
CA PHE A 63 1.88 13.42 -34.55
C PHE A 63 2.20 12.59 -35.81
N GLU A 64 2.21 11.25 -35.70
CA GLU A 64 2.47 10.33 -36.81
C GLU A 64 1.25 10.05 -37.71
N ARG A 65 0.07 10.57 -37.35
CA ARG A 65 -1.19 10.46 -38.11
C ARG A 65 -1.43 11.64 -39.04
#